data_AF-A0A8C6FRN1-F1
#
_entry.id   AF-A0A8C6FRN1-F1
#
_cell.length_a   1.000
_cell.length_b   1.000
_cell.length_c   1.000
_cell.angle_alpha   90.00
_cell.angle_beta   90.00
_cell.angle_gamma   90.00
#
_symmetry.space_group_name_H-M   'P 1'
#
loop_
_entity.id
_entity.type
_entity.pdbx_description
1 polymer ?
#
loop_
_entity_poly.entity_id
_entity_poly.type
_entity_poly.pdbx_seq_one_letter_code
_entity_poly.pdbx_strand_id
1 'polypeptide(L)'
;LLSSEMLLLLLLLLGGPTSFYLKQISTFANNTWAQNQGSGWLDDLQIHGWESDSGTAIFLKPWSKGNFSDEEMTELEDLFRAYLIGFTREVQDRVNEFQLECEYSPVIWRESQ
;
A
#
# COMPACT_ATOMS: atom_id res chain seq x y z
N LEU A 1 10.61 16.76 2.52
CA LEU A 1 11.93 16.66 1.85
C LEU A 1 12.78 15.47 2.35
N LEU A 2 12.15 14.39 2.86
CA LEU A 2 12.82 13.11 3.19
C LEU A 2 12.22 11.92 2.40
N SER A 3 11.40 12.17 1.38
CA SER A 3 10.42 11.18 0.88
C SER A 3 10.71 10.55 -0.49
N SER A 4 11.72 11.01 -1.23
CA SER A 4 12.05 10.42 -2.55
C SER A 4 13.38 9.67 -2.54
N GLU A 5 14.36 10.16 -1.79
CA GLU A 5 15.71 9.59 -1.70
C GLU A 5 15.72 8.20 -1.01
N MET A 6 14.90 8.02 0.04
CA MET A 6 14.78 6.75 0.76
C MET A 6 14.18 5.62 -0.10
N LEU A 7 13.19 5.94 -0.92
CA LEU A 7 12.61 4.98 -1.88
C LEU A 7 13.58 4.63 -3.00
N LEU A 8 14.38 5.60 -3.46
CA LEU A 8 15.42 5.37 -4.46
C LEU A 8 16.57 4.51 -3.89
N LEU A 9 16.95 4.71 -2.63
CA LEU A 9 17.94 3.87 -1.95
C LEU A 9 17.46 2.42 -1.77
N LEU A 10 16.17 2.21 -1.47
CA LEU A 10 15.56 0.87 -1.44
C LEU A 10 15.60 0.18 -2.81
N LEU A 11 15.40 0.93 -3.90
CA LEU A 11 15.44 0.42 -5.28
C LEU A 11 16.87 0.14 -5.77
N LEU A 12 17.86 0.90 -5.33
CA LEU A 12 19.26 0.78 -5.78
C LEU A 12 20.05 -0.34 -5.06
N LEU A 13 19.60 -0.80 -3.89
CA LEU A 13 20.27 -1.87 -3.13
C LEU A 13 20.01 -3.28 -3.69
N LEU A 14 19.07 -3.45 -4.63
CA LEU A 14 18.64 -4.74 -5.19
C LEU A 14 19.27 -5.07 -6.55
N GLY A 15 20.52 -4.68 -6.81
CA GLY A 15 21.23 -4.74 -8.10
C GLY A 15 21.46 -6.12 -8.77
N GLY A 16 20.40 -6.91 -8.98
CA GLY A 16 20.23 -7.94 -10.01
C GLY A 16 19.05 -7.58 -10.93
N PRO A 17 18.64 -8.42 -11.91
CA PRO A 17 17.52 -8.14 -12.81
C PRO A 17 16.13 -8.20 -12.11
N THR A 18 16.13 -8.17 -10.79
CA THR A 18 14.97 -8.36 -9.92
C THR A 18 14.37 -7.01 -9.59
N SER A 19 13.12 -6.80 -9.97
CA SER A 19 12.39 -5.57 -9.75
C SER A 19 11.51 -5.69 -8.51
N PHE A 20 11.61 -4.75 -7.59
CA PHE A 20 10.70 -4.64 -6.46
C PHE A 20 9.60 -3.62 -6.76
N TYR A 21 8.34 -3.98 -6.52
CA TYR A 21 7.21 -3.08 -6.71
C TYR A 21 6.20 -3.15 -5.58
N LEU A 22 5.64 -1.98 -5.26
CA LEU A 22 4.55 -1.81 -4.32
C LEU A 22 3.26 -1.55 -5.10
N LYS A 23 2.21 -2.32 -4.78
CA LYS A 23 0.86 -2.14 -5.34
C LYS A 23 -0.07 -1.70 -4.22
N GLN A 24 -0.72 -0.56 -4.41
CA GLN A 24 -1.78 -0.05 -3.55
C GLN A 24 -3.13 -0.17 -4.28
N ILE A 25 -4.17 -0.56 -3.54
CA ILE A 25 -5.56 -0.52 -3.98
C ILE A 25 -6.33 0.29 -2.94
N SER A 26 -6.93 1.39 -3.36
CA SER A 26 -7.77 2.22 -2.50
C SER A 26 -9.22 2.13 -2.96
N THR A 27 -10.08 1.64 -2.09
CA THR A 27 -11.51 1.49 -2.33
C THR A 27 -12.26 2.55 -1.54
N PHE A 28 -13.03 3.39 -2.21
CA PHE A 28 -13.85 4.44 -1.57
C PHE A 28 -15.31 4.03 -1.66
N ALA A 29 -15.92 3.62 -0.55
CA ALA A 29 -17.35 3.25 -0.57
C ALA A 29 -18.28 4.44 -0.49
N ASN A 30 -17.78 5.55 0.06
CA ASN A 30 -18.46 6.84 0.09
C ASN A 30 -17.44 7.94 0.45
N ASN A 31 -17.93 9.17 0.65
CA ASN A 31 -17.08 10.34 0.90
C ASN A 31 -16.41 10.34 2.29
N THR A 32 -16.75 9.40 3.18
CA THR A 32 -16.20 9.32 4.55
C THR A 32 -15.46 8.02 4.84
N TRP A 33 -15.69 6.96 4.05
CA TRP A 33 -15.11 5.65 4.27
C TRP A 33 -14.30 5.18 3.06
N ALA A 34 -13.06 4.80 3.34
CA ALA A 34 -12.17 4.18 2.37
C ALA A 34 -11.36 3.05 3.01
N GLN A 35 -11.02 2.06 2.20
CA GLN A 35 -10.15 0.95 2.57
C GLN A 35 -8.90 0.98 1.68
N ASN A 36 -7.73 0.89 2.29
CA ASN A 36 -6.45 0.88 1.59
C ASN A 36 -5.76 -0.47 1.75
N GLN A 37 -5.67 -1.22 0.67
CA GLN A 37 -4.92 -2.47 0.60
C GLN A 37 -3.56 -2.20 -0.04
N GLY A 38 -2.56 -2.96 0.38
CA GLY A 38 -1.18 -2.85 -0.08
C GLY A 38 -0.52 -4.21 -0.23
N SER A 39 0.39 -4.31 -1.20
CA SER A 39 1.23 -5.49 -1.38
C SER A 39 2.60 -5.13 -1.94
N GLY A 40 3.63 -5.85 -1.50
CA GLY A 40 4.99 -5.73 -2.00
C GLY A 40 5.40 -7.01 -2.70
N TRP A 41 6.03 -6.86 -3.85
CA TRP A 41 6.36 -7.96 -4.75
C TRP A 41 7.79 -7.85 -5.24
N LEU A 42 8.40 -9.01 -5.40
CA LEU A 42 9.73 -9.19 -5.95
C LEU A 42 9.59 -9.99 -7.25
N ASP A 43 9.74 -9.32 -8.39
CA ASP A 43 9.28 -9.84 -9.68
C ASP A 43 7.84 -10.38 -9.54
N ASP A 44 7.51 -11.55 -10.07
CA ASP A 44 6.14 -12.09 -10.00
C ASP A 44 5.76 -12.68 -8.62
N LEU A 45 6.63 -12.59 -7.61
CA LEU A 45 6.41 -13.17 -6.29
C LEU A 45 5.97 -12.11 -5.27
N GLN A 46 4.74 -12.24 -4.76
CA GLN A 46 4.31 -11.42 -3.61
C GLN A 46 5.07 -11.85 -2.35
N ILE A 47 5.71 -10.88 -1.70
CA ILE A 47 6.49 -11.09 -0.48
C ILE A 47 5.99 -10.27 0.71
N HIS A 48 5.19 -9.23 0.47
CA HIS A 48 4.53 -8.45 1.52
C HIS A 48 3.02 -8.28 1.27
N GLY A 49 2.26 -8.26 2.36
CA GLY A 49 0.90 -7.72 2.44
C GLY A 49 0.85 -6.50 3.35
N TRP A 50 -0.30 -5.84 3.38
CA TRP A 50 -0.59 -4.73 4.29
C TRP A 50 -1.87 -5.04 5.06
N GLU A 51 -1.77 -5.09 6.39
CA GLU A 51 -2.95 -5.19 7.25
C GLU A 51 -3.51 -3.80 7.46
N SER A 52 -4.72 -3.55 6.95
CA SER A 52 -5.26 -2.19 6.88
C SER A 52 -5.69 -1.67 8.25
N ASP A 53 -6.18 -2.57 9.10
CA ASP A 53 -6.76 -2.21 10.39
C ASP A 53 -5.68 -1.85 11.42
N SER A 54 -4.60 -2.62 11.46
CA SER A 54 -3.43 -2.32 12.31
C SER A 54 -2.44 -1.37 11.63
N GLY A 55 -2.52 -1.21 10.31
CA GLY A 55 -1.58 -0.43 9.52
C GLY A 55 -0.17 -1.01 9.57
N THR A 56 -0.03 -2.32 9.52
CA THR A 56 1.26 -3.03 9.66
C THR A 56 1.56 -3.88 8.43
N ALA A 57 2.86 -4.08 8.14
CA ALA A 57 3.29 -4.96 7.08
C ALA A 57 3.11 -6.43 7.46
N ILE A 58 2.61 -7.24 6.52
CA ILE A 58 2.52 -8.69 6.65
C ILE A 58 3.68 -9.31 5.86
N PHE A 59 4.56 -10.06 6.52
CA PHE A 59 5.63 -10.79 5.85
C PHE A 59 5.14 -12.16 5.36
N LEU A 60 5.06 -12.35 4.05
CA LEU A 60 4.51 -13.58 3.44
C LEU A 60 5.57 -14.68 3.26
N LYS A 61 6.85 -14.34 3.35
CA LYS A 61 7.98 -15.28 3.30
C LYS A 61 8.89 -15.05 4.52
N PRO A 62 9.59 -16.09 5.01
CA PRO A 62 10.51 -15.96 6.15
C PRO A 62 11.63 -14.94 5.92
N TRP A 63 11.97 -14.66 4.67
CA TRP A 63 13.02 -13.73 4.25
C TRP A 63 12.48 -12.38 3.77
N SER A 64 11.16 -12.15 3.77
CA SER A 64 10.55 -10.91 3.26
C SER A 64 11.03 -9.67 4.01
N LYS A 65 11.29 -9.78 5.32
CA LYS A 65 11.81 -8.66 6.11
C LYS A 65 13.20 -8.22 5.63
N GLY A 66 13.94 -9.07 4.92
CA GLY A 66 15.31 -8.80 4.51
C GLY A 66 16.21 -8.51 5.72
N ASN A 67 17.08 -7.51 5.58
CA ASN A 67 18.02 -7.10 6.62
C ASN A 67 17.53 -5.91 7.46
N PHE A 68 16.26 -5.52 7.32
CA PHE A 68 15.71 -4.43 8.12
C PHE A 68 15.63 -4.83 9.59
N SER A 69 16.01 -3.91 10.46
CA SER A 69 15.73 -3.98 11.89
C SER A 69 14.22 -3.83 12.16
N ASP A 70 13.78 -4.17 13.38
CA ASP A 70 12.38 -3.94 13.77
C ASP A 70 12.04 -2.44 13.84
N GLU A 71 13.02 -1.60 14.17
CA GLU A 71 12.84 -0.15 14.26
C GLU A 71 12.71 0.49 12.87
N GLU A 72 13.59 0.14 11.92
CA GLU A 72 13.44 0.58 10.52
C GLU A 72 12.11 0.12 9.90
N MET A 73 11.63 -1.07 10.26
CA MET A 73 10.32 -1.54 9.83
C MET A 73 9.19 -0.71 10.43
N THR A 74 9.28 -0.36 11.71
CA THR A 74 8.30 0.49 12.39
C THR A 74 8.23 1.88 11.73
N GLU A 75 9.38 2.48 11.43
CA GLU A 75 9.45 3.76 10.72
C GLU A 75 8.84 3.70 9.32
N LEU A 76 9.09 2.61 8.59
CA LEU A 76 8.53 2.40 7.26
C LEU A 76 7.01 2.23 7.32
N GLU A 77 6.50 1.50 8.30
CA GLU A 77 5.05 1.38 8.52
C GLU A 77 4.42 2.73 8.89
N ASP A 78 5.06 3.54 9.74
CA ASP A 78 4.60 4.89 10.07
C ASP A 78 4.53 5.78 8.82
N LEU A 79 5.55 5.70 7.95
CA LEU A 79 5.55 6.40 6.68
C LEU A 79 4.38 5.98 5.79
N PHE A 80 4.14 4.67 5.65
CA PHE A 80 3.02 4.17 4.85
C PHE A 80 1.67 4.54 5.44
N ARG A 81 1.49 4.46 6.77
CA ARG A 81 0.27 4.92 7.46
C ARG A 81 -0.01 6.38 7.16
N ALA A 82 0.99 7.24 7.35
CA ALA A 82 0.87 8.67 7.09
C ALA A 82 0.51 8.96 5.62
N TYR A 83 1.18 8.27 4.68
CA TYR A 83 0.92 8.39 3.25
C TYR A 83 -0.52 7.95 2.88
N LEU A 84 -0.98 6.78 3.34
CA LEU A 84 -2.31 6.26 3.01
C LEU A 84 -3.43 7.13 3.58
N ILE A 85 -3.27 7.62 4.81
CA ILE A 85 -4.21 8.56 5.44
C ILE A 85 -4.25 9.87 4.64
N GLY A 86 -3.09 10.43 4.31
CA GLY A 86 -2.99 11.66 3.53
C GLY A 86 -3.62 11.52 2.14
N PHE A 87 -3.24 10.47 1.41
CA PHE A 87 -3.80 10.16 0.09
C PHE A 87 -5.33 10.02 0.12
N THR A 88 -5.86 9.30 1.11
CA THR A 88 -7.31 9.12 1.27
C THR A 88 -8.04 10.45 1.43
N ARG A 89 -7.51 11.33 2.29
CA ARG A 89 -8.09 12.66 2.53
C ARG A 89 -8.07 13.52 1.29
N GLU A 90 -6.93 13.58 0.60
CA GLU A 90 -6.79 14.35 -0.64
C GLU A 90 -7.76 13.90 -1.73
N VAL A 91 -7.98 12.58 -1.87
CA VAL A 91 -8.98 12.05 -2.81
C VAL A 91 -10.40 12.42 -2.37
N GLN A 92 -10.74 12.26 -1.10
CA GLN A 92 -12.06 12.62 -0.57
C GLN A 92 -12.35 14.11 -0.72
N ASP A 93 -11.38 14.99 -0.45
CA ASP A 93 -11.51 16.43 -0.62
C ASP A 93 -11.79 16.80 -2.08
N ARG A 94 -11.08 16.18 -3.03
CA ARG A 94 -11.34 16.37 -4.47
C ARG A 94 -12.70 15.84 -4.91
N VAL A 95 -13.08 14.65 -4.46
CA VAL A 95 -14.41 14.07 -4.73
C VAL A 95 -15.51 15.02 -4.25
N ASN A 96 -15.36 15.57 -3.05
CA ASN A 96 -16.28 16.55 -2.50
C ASN A 96 -16.26 17.87 -3.28
N GLU A 97 -15.08 18.41 -3.62
CA GLU A 97 -14.94 19.66 -4.38
C GLU A 97 -15.64 19.58 -5.74
N PHE A 98 -15.47 18.46 -6.44
CA PHE A 98 -16.05 18.24 -7.77
C PHE A 98 -17.44 17.58 -7.74
N GLN A 99 -18.00 17.32 -6.55
CA GLN A 99 -19.28 16.63 -6.37
C GLN A 99 -19.36 15.30 -7.12
N LEU A 100 -18.25 14.55 -7.11
CA LEU A 100 -18.18 13.22 -7.73
C LEU A 100 -18.89 12.20 -6.82
N GLU A 101 -19.57 11.25 -7.42
CA GLU A 101 -20.16 10.13 -6.69
C GLU A 101 -19.12 9.01 -6.56
N CYS A 102 -18.80 8.62 -5.32
CA CYS A 102 -18.06 7.39 -5.03
C CYS A 102 -19.07 6.26 -4.85
N GLU A 103 -19.24 5.43 -5.89
CA GLU A 103 -20.07 4.23 -5.80
C GLU A 103 -19.20 2.97 -5.78
N TYR A 104 -19.14 2.30 -4.62
CA TYR A 104 -18.55 0.97 -4.53
C TYR A 104 -19.58 -0.07 -4.95
N SER A 105 -19.35 -0.70 -6.11
CA SER A 105 -20.10 -1.88 -6.52
C SER A 105 -19.25 -3.13 -6.20
N PRO A 106 -19.62 -3.95 -5.20
CA PRO A 106 -18.94 -5.22 -4.98
C PRO A 106 -19.15 -6.10 -6.21
N VAL A 107 -18.06 -6.41 -6.92
CA VAL A 107 -18.08 -7.42 -7.99
C VAL A 107 -18.37 -8.76 -7.33
N ILE A 108 -19.63 -9.19 -7.34
CA ILE A 108 -20.02 -10.55 -6.94
C ILE A 108 -19.54 -11.48 -8.06
N TRP A 109 -18.40 -12.14 -7.86
CA TRP A 109 -18.03 -13.30 -8.66
C TRP A 109 -19.03 -14.42 -8.34
N ARG A 110 -20.12 -14.48 -9.10
CA ARG A 110 -21.02 -15.64 -9.08
C ARG A 110 -20.25 -16.76 -9.77
N GLU A 111 -19.66 -17.67 -8.99
CA GLU A 111 -19.16 -18.93 -9.53
C GLU A 111 -20.33 -19.62 -10.25
N SER A 112 -20.21 -19.71 -11.57
CA SER A 112 -21.12 -20.45 -12.42
C SER A 112 -21.00 -21.93 -12.10
N GLN A 113 -22.06 -22.48 -11.48
CA GLN A 113 -22.36 -23.92 -11.43
C GLN A 113 -22.64 -24.44 -12.83
#